data_AF-A0A2N3LCY6-F1
#
_entry.id   AF-A0A2N3LCY6-F1
#
_cell.length_a   1.000
_cell.length_b   1.000
_cell.length_c   1.000
_cell.angle_alpha   90.00
_cell.angle_beta   90.00
_cell.angle_gamma   90.00
#
_symmetry.space_group_name_H-M   'P 1'
#
loop_
_entity.id
_entity.type
_entity.pdbx_description
1 polymer ?
#
loop_
_entity_poly.entity_id
_entity_poly.type
_entity_poly.pdbx_seq_one_letter_code
_entity_poly.pdbx_strand_id
1 'polypeptide(L)'
;MQDIELIENIERLKNKYKMSEDLIDSIIYNHNGYHPIAISSLLVNIDNIDEDDRMLDIIDTMHRNLRISYETMAAFGNLSLEEFKEFIKNPSTLNEQKKYKFAIRLMFLHFVFKEKYLIDTNKL
;
A
#
# COMPACT_ATOMS: atom_id res chain seq x y z
N MET A 1 -8.59 -17.59 -3.87
CA MET A 1 -7.43 -16.80 -4.30
C MET A 1 -6.74 -17.64 -5.37
N GLN A 2 -6.72 -17.19 -6.63
CA GLN A 2 -5.93 -17.86 -7.67
C GLN A 2 -4.46 -17.56 -7.38
N ASP A 3 -3.63 -18.60 -7.26
CA ASP A 3 -2.18 -18.42 -7.19
C ASP A 3 -1.71 -17.89 -8.54
N ILE A 4 -1.43 -16.59 -8.60
CA ILE A 4 -0.85 -15.95 -9.79
C ILE A 4 0.65 -16.07 -9.66
N GLU A 5 1.28 -16.84 -10.55
CA GLU A 5 2.71 -17.08 -10.50
C GLU A 5 3.49 -15.78 -10.78
N LEU A 6 4.62 -15.60 -10.09
CA LEU A 6 5.48 -14.40 -10.20
C LEU A 6 5.80 -14.01 -11.65
N ILE A 7 5.91 -15.01 -12.53
CA ILE A 7 6.18 -14.85 -13.96
C ILE A 7 5.04 -14.10 -14.65
N GLU A 8 3.78 -14.43 -14.36
CA GLU A 8 2.61 -13.78 -14.94
C GLU A 8 2.53 -12.30 -14.53
N ASN A 9 2.89 -11.99 -13.28
CA ASN A 9 2.97 -10.62 -12.80
C ASN A 9 4.07 -9.81 -13.52
N ILE A 10 5.24 -10.41 -13.73
CA ILE A 10 6.35 -9.78 -14.46
C ILE A 10 5.93 -9.47 -15.91
N GLU A 11 5.33 -10.43 -16.60
CA GLU A 11 4.84 -10.23 -17.97
C GLU A 11 3.80 -9.11 -18.05
N ARG A 12 2.89 -9.04 -17.07
CA ARG A 12 1.91 -7.96 -17.00
C ARG A 12 2.56 -6.59 -16.81
N LEU A 13 3.54 -6.47 -15.91
CA LEU A 13 4.26 -5.21 -15.68
C LEU A 13 4.95 -4.71 -16.96
N LYS A 14 5.54 -5.62 -17.75
CA LYS A 14 6.14 -5.29 -19.05
C LYS A 14 5.10 -4.90 -20.08
N ASN A 15 4.04 -5.69 -20.22
CA ASN A 15 3.14 -5.58 -21.36
C ASN A 15 2.05 -4.54 -21.18
N LYS A 16 1.43 -4.48 -20.00
CA LYS A 16 0.33 -3.55 -19.69
C LYS A 16 0.86 -2.18 -19.27
N TYR A 17 1.84 -2.17 -18.36
CA TYR A 17 2.35 -0.93 -17.77
C TYR A 17 3.62 -0.40 -18.44
N LYS A 18 4.16 -1.12 -19.43
CA LYS A 18 5.36 -0.71 -20.19
C LYS A 18 6.57 -0.41 -19.30
N MET A 19 6.68 -1.12 -18.18
CA MET A 19 7.82 -0.99 -17.26
C MET A 19 9.08 -1.63 -17.86
N SER A 20 10.25 -1.02 -17.61
CA SER A 20 11.54 -1.59 -18.00
C SER A 20 11.93 -2.76 -17.10
N GLU A 21 12.77 -3.67 -17.61
CA GLU A 21 13.38 -4.75 -16.82
C GLU A 21 14.05 -4.20 -15.56
N ASP A 22 14.86 -3.15 -15.69
CA ASP A 22 15.56 -2.52 -14.55
C ASP A 22 14.58 -2.04 -13.47
N LEU A 23 13.43 -1.48 -13.86
CA LEU A 23 12.40 -1.02 -12.93
C LEU A 23 11.70 -2.20 -12.27
N ILE A 24 11.37 -3.25 -13.03
CA ILE A 24 10.76 -4.48 -12.51
C ILE A 24 11.71 -5.16 -11.53
N ASP A 25 12.99 -5.25 -11.88
CA ASP A 25 14.01 -5.81 -11.01
C ASP A 25 14.18 -4.96 -9.75
N SER A 26 14.08 -3.63 -9.86
CA SER A 26 14.07 -2.73 -8.71
C SER A 26 12.88 -2.96 -7.76
N ILE A 27 11.72 -3.31 -8.32
CA ILE A 27 10.44 -3.51 -7.65
C ILE A 27 10.37 -4.88 -6.97
N ILE A 28 10.88 -5.92 -7.65
CA ILE A 28 10.73 -7.34 -7.26
C ILE A 28 11.95 -7.86 -6.52
N TYR A 29 13.16 -7.52 -6.98
CA TYR A 29 14.40 -8.18 -6.55
C TYR A 29 15.36 -7.24 -5.80
N ASN A 30 15.27 -5.93 -6.01
CA ASN A 30 16.21 -4.97 -5.45
C ASN A 30 15.72 -4.46 -4.08
N HIS A 31 15.87 -5.32 -3.08
CA HIS A 31 15.69 -4.99 -1.67
C HIS A 31 16.91 -4.24 -1.05
N ASN A 32 17.77 -3.62 -1.86
CA ASN A 32 18.97 -2.93 -1.37
C ASN A 32 18.70 -1.62 -0.60
N GLY A 33 17.43 -1.32 -0.33
CA GLY A 33 16.99 -0.22 0.52
C GLY A 33 15.55 -0.45 0.93
N TYR A 34 15.37 -1.09 2.08
CA TYR A 34 14.11 -1.32 2.77
C TYR A 34 13.17 -0.11 2.69
N HIS A 35 12.14 -0.21 1.86
CA HIS A 35 11.00 0.69 1.88
C HIS A 35 9.81 -0.10 2.43
N PRO A 36 9.41 0.07 3.71
CA PRO A 36 8.43 -0.80 4.37
C PRO A 36 7.02 -0.74 3.81
N ILE A 37 6.70 0.25 2.98
CA ILE A 37 5.59 0.18 2.04
C ILE A 37 6.23 0.41 0.69
N ALA A 38 6.49 -0.66 -0.02
CA ALA A 38 6.94 -0.49 -1.37
C ALA A 38 5.68 -0.17 -2.19
N ILE A 39 5.63 0.99 -2.83
CA ILE A 39 4.66 1.26 -3.90
C ILE A 39 4.70 0.12 -4.95
N SER A 40 5.76 -0.70 -4.99
CA SER A 40 5.76 -1.96 -5.71
C SER A 40 4.71 -2.97 -5.25
N SER A 41 4.36 -3.10 -3.96
CA SER A 41 3.24 -3.98 -3.55
C SER A 41 1.91 -3.50 -4.10
N LEU A 42 1.72 -2.17 -4.16
CA LEU A 42 0.60 -1.52 -4.84
C LEU A 42 0.60 -1.78 -6.34
N LEU A 43 1.75 -1.76 -7.02
CA LEU A 43 1.87 -1.89 -8.48
C LEU A 43 1.87 -3.34 -8.98
N VAL A 44 2.54 -4.26 -8.27
CA VAL A 44 2.67 -5.67 -8.65
C VAL A 44 1.32 -6.38 -8.52
N ASN A 45 0.48 -5.95 -7.57
CA ASN A 45 -0.80 -6.58 -7.26
C ASN A 45 -2.04 -5.71 -7.58
N ILE A 46 -1.87 -4.60 -8.31
CA ILE A 46 -2.95 -3.63 -8.59
C ILE A 46 -4.16 -4.22 -9.36
N ASP A 47 -3.98 -5.36 -10.01
CA ASP A 47 -5.08 -6.04 -10.72
C ASP A 47 -5.47 -7.36 -10.03
N ASN A 48 -4.78 -7.77 -8.95
CA ASN A 48 -4.94 -9.10 -8.33
C ASN A 48 -5.49 -9.07 -6.91
N ILE A 49 -5.34 -7.94 -6.22
CA ILE A 49 -5.85 -7.74 -4.85
C ILE A 49 -7.02 -6.77 -4.93
N ASP A 50 -8.09 -7.05 -4.19
CA ASP A 50 -9.25 -6.16 -4.08
C ASP A 50 -8.82 -4.75 -3.63
N GLU A 51 -9.51 -3.73 -4.10
CA GLU A 51 -9.21 -2.33 -3.77
C GLU A 51 -9.22 -2.06 -2.26
N ASP A 52 -10.15 -2.69 -1.55
CA ASP A 52 -10.28 -2.55 -0.11
C ASP A 52 -9.13 -3.25 0.62
N ASP A 53 -8.79 -4.48 0.22
CA ASP A 53 -7.67 -5.22 0.78
C ASP A 53 -6.34 -4.44 0.62
N ARG A 54 -6.14 -3.80 -0.53
CA ARG A 54 -4.97 -2.92 -0.74
C ARG A 54 -4.96 -1.72 0.21
N MET A 55 -6.10 -1.05 0.37
CA MET A 55 -6.18 0.09 1.29
C MET A 55 -5.90 -0.33 2.74
N LEU A 56 -6.42 -1.47 3.18
CA LEU A 56 -6.20 -2.01 4.52
C LEU A 56 -4.72 -2.34 4.77
N ASP A 57 -4.05 -2.96 3.79
CA ASP A 57 -2.62 -3.29 3.92
C ASP A 57 -1.74 -2.04 4.06
N ILE A 58 -2.04 -0.97 3.30
CA ILE A 58 -1.35 0.33 3.44
C ILE A 58 -1.55 0.90 4.84
N ILE A 59 -2.79 0.89 5.34
CA ILE A 59 -3.13 1.42 6.66
C ILE A 59 -2.37 0.68 7.76
N ASP A 60 -2.40 -0.65 7.72
CA ASP A 60 -1.69 -1.50 8.69
C ASP A 60 -0.18 -1.24 8.63
N THR A 61 0.36 -1.09 7.42
CA THR A 61 1.79 -0.87 7.25
C THR A 61 2.24 0.52 7.68
N MET A 62 1.44 1.57 7.44
CA MET A 62 1.69 2.91 7.98
C MET A 62 1.63 2.90 9.51
N HIS A 63 0.69 2.16 10.09
CA HIS A 63 0.58 2.03 11.54
C HIS A 63 1.79 1.31 12.15
N ARG A 64 2.16 0.15 11.61
CA ARG A 64 3.26 -0.67 12.15
C ARG A 64 4.63 -0.03 11.95
N ASN A 65 4.90 0.50 10.76
CA ASN A 65 6.26 0.88 10.34
C ASN A 65 6.56 2.37 10.54
N LEU A 66 5.55 3.25 10.49
CA LEU A 66 5.69 4.68 10.76
C LEU A 66 5.14 5.09 12.13
N ARG A 67 4.51 4.16 12.86
CA ARG A 67 3.84 4.44 14.14
C ARG A 67 2.78 5.54 14.04
N ILE A 68 2.19 5.72 12.85
CA ILE A 68 1.09 6.67 12.65
C ILE A 68 -0.15 6.07 13.31
N SER A 69 -0.78 6.83 14.21
CA SER A 69 -1.96 6.36 14.91
C SER A 69 -3.19 6.31 14.00
N TYR A 70 -4.15 5.47 14.35
CA TYR A 70 -5.45 5.39 13.66
C TYR A 70 -6.20 6.72 13.72
N GLU A 71 -6.10 7.44 14.84
CA GLU A 71 -6.63 8.79 15.00
C GLU A 71 -6.04 9.77 13.98
N THR A 72 -4.73 9.68 13.75
CA THR A 72 -4.05 10.54 12.77
C THR A 72 -4.48 10.22 11.34
N MET A 73 -4.56 8.93 10.99
CA MET A 73 -5.02 8.52 9.66
C MET A 73 -6.48 8.88 9.42
N ALA A 74 -7.37 8.68 10.41
CA ALA A 74 -8.77 9.08 10.34
C ALA A 74 -8.92 10.59 10.14
N ALA A 75 -8.20 11.40 10.93
CA ALA A 75 -8.20 12.86 10.79
C ALA A 75 -7.71 13.30 9.40
N PHE A 76 -6.63 12.68 8.89
CA PHE A 76 -6.12 12.97 7.56
C PHE A 76 -7.12 12.56 6.47
N GLY A 77 -7.82 11.44 6.64
CA GLY A 77 -8.91 10.97 5.77
C GLY A 77 -10.19 11.79 5.86
N ASN A 78 -10.30 12.71 6.84
CA ASN A 78 -11.55 13.39 7.19
C ASN A 78 -12.69 12.40 7.45
N LEU A 79 -12.36 11.37 8.23
CA LEU A 79 -13.27 10.37 8.78
C LEU A 79 -13.31 10.54 10.30
N SER A 80 -14.43 10.19 10.94
CA SER A 80 -14.40 10.01 12.40
C SER A 80 -13.56 8.78 12.75
N LEU A 81 -13.05 8.71 13.99
CA LEU A 81 -12.29 7.55 14.44
C LEU A 81 -13.14 6.27 14.41
N GLU A 82 -14.42 6.40 14.74
CA GLU A 82 -15.42 5.34 14.75
C GLU A 82 -15.67 4.84 13.33
N GLU A 83 -15.93 5.75 12.38
CA GLU A 83 -16.12 5.43 10.97
C GLU A 83 -14.87 4.74 10.38
N PHE A 84 -13.69 5.20 10.74
CA PHE A 84 -12.43 4.59 10.32
C PHE A 84 -12.24 3.18 10.91
N LYS A 85 -12.56 2.99 12.20
CA LYS A 85 -12.49 1.67 12.85
C LYS A 85 -13.50 0.68 12.29
N GLU A 86 -14.69 1.15 11.90
CA GLU A 86 -15.68 0.33 11.21
C GLU A 86 -15.21 -0.04 9.81
N PHE A 87 -14.62 0.90 9.07
CA PHE A 87 -13.99 0.64 7.77
C PHE A 87 -12.92 -0.46 7.84
N ILE A 88 -12.02 -0.40 8.82
CA ILE A 88 -10.98 -1.42 9.00
C ILE A 88 -11.58 -2.83 9.18
N LYS A 89 -12.72 -2.93 9.87
CA LYS A 89 -13.39 -4.22 10.13
C LYS A 89 -14.22 -4.69 8.95
N ASN A 90 -14.85 -3.75 8.26
CA ASN A 90 -15.74 -3.99 7.14
C ASN A 90 -15.61 -2.84 6.12
N PRO A 91 -14.80 -3.02 5.07
CA PRO A 91 -14.52 -1.97 4.09
C PRO A 91 -15.74 -1.44 3.33
N SER A 92 -16.81 -2.25 3.22
CA SER A 92 -18.08 -1.85 2.58
C SER A 92 -18.82 -0.72 3.31
N THR A 93 -18.38 -0.35 4.52
CA THR A 93 -18.95 0.76 5.31
C THR A 93 -18.61 2.14 4.76
N LEU A 94 -17.51 2.26 4.01
CA LEU A 94 -17.19 3.48 3.26
C LEU A 94 -17.71 3.37 1.83
N ASN A 95 -18.27 4.46 1.33
CA ASN A 95 -18.59 4.54 -0.10
C ASN A 95 -17.34 4.83 -0.94
N GLU A 96 -17.43 4.52 -2.23
CA GLU A 96 -16.34 4.68 -3.19
C GLU A 96 -15.71 6.08 -3.21
N GLN A 97 -16.53 7.13 -3.09
CA GLN A 97 -16.02 8.50 -3.08
C GLN A 97 -15.15 8.79 -1.84
N LYS A 98 -15.57 8.29 -0.67
CA LYS A 98 -14.80 8.41 0.57
C LYS A 98 -13.54 7.57 0.52
N LYS A 99 -13.63 6.33 0.04
CA LYS A 99 -12.46 5.45 -0.17
C LYS A 99 -11.42 6.11 -1.06
N TYR A 100 -11.83 6.61 -2.23
CA TYR A 100 -10.93 7.29 -3.17
C TYR A 100 -10.22 8.50 -2.56
N LYS A 101 -10.99 9.40 -1.92
CA LYS A 101 -10.41 10.58 -1.24
C LYS A 101 -9.43 10.17 -0.15
N PHE A 102 -9.77 9.12 0.61
CA PHE A 102 -8.91 8.64 1.67
C PHE A 102 -7.64 7.99 1.13
N ALA A 103 -7.74 7.14 0.10
CA ALA A 103 -6.61 6.50 -0.57
C ALA A 103 -5.61 7.52 -1.12
N ILE A 104 -6.08 8.58 -1.79
CA ILE A 104 -5.21 9.67 -2.27
C ILE A 104 -4.45 10.31 -1.11
N ARG A 105 -5.15 10.61 -0.02
CA ARG A 105 -4.54 11.26 1.13
C ARG A 105 -3.54 10.34 1.84
N LEU A 106 -3.84 9.05 1.99
CA LEU A 106 -2.88 8.06 2.47
C LEU A 106 -1.64 7.97 1.56
N MET A 107 -1.83 8.02 0.24
CA MET A 107 -0.71 8.02 -0.71
C MET A 107 0.18 9.26 -0.54
N PHE A 108 -0.41 10.46 -0.37
CA PHE A 108 0.35 11.66 -0.05
C PHE A 108 1.08 11.55 1.29
N LEU A 109 0.40 11.02 2.32
CA LEU A 109 0.97 10.84 3.65
C LEU A 109 2.15 9.85 3.60
N HIS A 110 1.98 8.73 2.91
CA HIS A 110 3.04 7.76 2.62
C HIS A 110 4.23 8.45 1.94
N PHE A 111 3.99 9.22 0.87
CA PHE A 111 5.06 9.91 0.14
C PHE A 111 5.87 10.87 1.03
N VAL A 112 5.21 11.60 1.92
CA VAL A 112 5.87 12.53 2.86
C VAL A 112 6.71 11.78 3.90
N PHE A 113 6.19 10.68 4.44
CA PHE A 113 6.84 9.93 5.52
C PHE A 113 7.78 8.82 5.01
N LYS A 114 7.97 8.72 3.70
CA LYS A 114 8.70 7.64 3.07
C LYS A 114 10.17 7.55 3.55
N GLU A 115 10.80 8.67 3.87
CA GLU A 115 12.18 8.71 4.38
C GLU A 115 12.26 8.44 5.91
N LYS A 116 11.13 8.25 6.59
CA LYS A 116 11.04 8.08 8.06
C LYS A 116 10.68 6.66 8.50
N TYR A 117 10.56 5.76 7.54
CA TYR A 117 10.34 4.36 7.80
C TYR A 117 11.44 3.77 8.67
N LEU A 118 11.05 3.14 9.77
CA LEU A 118 11.98 2.39 10.62
C LEU A 118 12.37 1.12 9.86
N ILE A 119 13.63 1.06 9.43
CA ILE A 119 14.22 -0.14 8.85
C ILE A 119 14.72 -0.99 10.00
N ASP A 120 14.18 -2.20 10.16
CA ASP A 120 14.75 -3.17 11.10
C ASP A 120 16.02 -3.77 10.48
N THR A 121 17.17 -3.19 10.82
CA THR A 121 18.49 -3.58 10.25
C THR A 121 19.06 -4.85 10.86
N ASN A 122 18.34 -5.54 11.75
CA ASN A 122 18.88 -6.66 12.54
C ASN A 122 18.52 -8.07 12.02
N LYS A 123 18.17 -8.19 10.74
CA LYS A 123 18.03 -9.49 10.06
C LYS A 123 18.91 -9.53 8.81
N LEU A 124 20.21 -9.74 9.03
CA LEU A 124 21.17 -10.27 8.06
C LEU A 124 21.74 -11.56 8.63
#